data_AF-J2Y425-F1
#
_entry.id   AF-J2Y425-F1
#
_cell.length_a   1.000
_cell.length_b   1.000
_cell.length_c   1.000
_cell.angle_alpha   90.00
_cell.angle_beta   90.00
_cell.angle_gamma   90.00
#
_symmetry.space_group_name_H-M   'P 1'
#
loop_
_entity.id
_entity.type
_entity.pdbx_description
1 polymer ?
#
loop_
_entity_poly.entity_id
_entity_poly.type
_entity_poly.pdbx_seq_one_letter_code
_entity_poly.pdbx_strand_id
1 'polypeptide(L)' 'MTLHEYLKSLDKASLDAFAGRCGTSVGQLKQVAYGNRRASAALAVGIERESAGSVTCEQLRADIDWAYLRGSKGA' A
#
# COMPACT_ATOMS: atom_id res chain seq x y z
N MET A 1 -11.20 0.74 -3.94
CA MET A 1 -10.30 -0.36 -4.34
C MET A 1 -9.40 -0.67 -3.17
N THR A 2 -9.34 -1.93 -2.73
CA THR A 2 -8.41 -2.43 -1.70
C THR A 2 -7.11 -2.91 -2.35
N LEU A 3 -6.05 -3.10 -1.56
CA LEU A 3 -4.82 -3.71 -2.08
C LEU A 3 -5.11 -5.09 -2.68
N HIS A 4 -5.95 -5.91 -2.03
CA HIS A 4 -6.27 -7.24 -2.54
C HIS A 4 -6.91 -7.21 -3.94
N GLU A 5 -7.88 -6.34 -4.15
CA GLU A 5 -8.55 -6.17 -5.46
C GLU A 5 -7.58 -5.64 -6.51
N TYR A 6 -6.73 -4.67 -6.14
CA TYR A 6 -5.71 -4.13 -7.04
C TYR A 6 -4.69 -5.19 -7.47
N LEU A 7 -4.18 -6.01 -6.55
CA LEU A 7 -3.25 -7.09 -6.91
C LEU A 7 -3.90 -8.14 -7.81
N LYS A 8 -5.22 -8.37 -7.66
CA LYS A 8 -5.99 -9.29 -8.51
C LYS A 8 -6.17 -8.79 -9.94
N SER A 9 -6.15 -7.48 -10.17
CA SER A 9 -6.25 -6.93 -11.53
C SER A 9 -4.92 -6.98 -12.29
N LEU A 10 -3.81 -7.30 -11.63
CA LEU A 10 -2.50 -7.43 -12.25
C LEU A 10 -2.25 -8.87 -12.71
N ASP A 11 -1.66 -9.03 -13.88
CA ASP A 11 -1.05 -10.29 -14.28
C ASP A 11 0.27 -10.53 -13.51
N LYS A 12 0.84 -11.72 -13.66
CA LYS A 12 2.05 -12.11 -12.90
C LYS A 12 3.21 -11.15 -13.15
N ALA A 13 3.48 -10.77 -14.40
CA ALA A 13 4.60 -9.89 -14.74
C ALA A 13 4.40 -8.48 -14.15
N SER A 14 3.19 -7.93 -14.25
CA SER A 14 2.88 -6.62 -13.65
C SER A 14 2.93 -6.65 -12.13
N LEU A 15 2.54 -7.76 -11.51
CA LEU A 15 2.59 -7.93 -10.05
C LEU A 15 4.04 -7.96 -9.53
N ASP A 16 4.92 -8.71 -10.20
CA ASP A 16 6.35 -8.73 -9.88
C ASP A 16 6.99 -7.35 -10.08
N ALA A 17 6.69 -6.66 -11.18
CA ALA A 17 7.18 -5.32 -11.44
C ALA A 17 6.65 -4.30 -10.40
N PHE A 18 5.38 -4.39 -10.04
CA PHE A 18 4.76 -3.52 -9.03
C PHE A 18 5.42 -3.71 -7.66
N ALA A 19 5.68 -4.96 -7.25
CA ALA A 19 6.41 -5.24 -6.02
C ALA A 19 7.81 -4.61 -6.03
N GLY A 20 8.54 -4.75 -7.14
CA GLY A 20 9.85 -4.14 -7.33
C GLY A 20 9.84 -2.62 -7.20
N ARG A 21 8.87 -1.93 -7.84
CA ARG A 21 8.73 -0.47 -7.75
C ARG A 21 8.31 0.00 -6.35
N CYS A 22 7.54 -0.80 -5.63
CA CYS A 22 7.21 -0.57 -4.22
C CYS A 22 8.39 -0.86 -3.27
N GLY A 23 9.52 -1.35 -3.77
CA GLY A 23 10.69 -1.71 -2.96
C GLY A 23 10.45 -2.93 -2.07
N THR A 24 9.62 -3.87 -2.50
CA THR A 24 9.25 -5.07 -1.72
C THR A 24 9.13 -6.31 -2.59
N SER A 25 8.65 -7.42 -2.02
CA SER A 25 8.35 -8.66 -2.76
C SER A 25 6.84 -8.90 -2.91
N VAL A 26 6.45 -9.67 -3.92
CA VAL A 26 5.05 -10.08 -4.13
C VAL A 26 4.49 -10.79 -2.90
N GLY A 27 5.32 -11.61 -2.22
CA GLY A 27 4.95 -12.26 -0.97
C GLY A 27 4.56 -11.26 0.12
N GLN A 28 5.35 -10.20 0.31
CA GLN A 28 5.02 -9.14 1.27
C GLN A 28 3.74 -8.40 0.91
N LEU A 29 3.55 -8.04 -0.36
CA LEU A 29 2.31 -7.41 -0.82
C LEU A 29 1.09 -8.28 -0.53
N LYS A 30 1.17 -9.59 -0.77
CA LYS A 30 0.09 -10.53 -0.46
C LYS A 30 -0.19 -10.63 1.05
N GLN A 31 0.86 -10.70 1.88
CA GLN A 31 0.68 -10.70 3.33
C GLN A 31 -0.05 -9.44 3.83
N VAL A 32 0.25 -8.27 3.23
CA VAL A 32 -0.47 -7.02 3.53
C VAL A 32 -1.90 -7.06 2.99
N ALA A 33 -2.09 -7.48 1.75
CA ALA A 33 -3.39 -7.54 1.10
C ALA A 33 -4.39 -8.46 1.83
N TYR A 34 -3.89 -9.56 2.41
CA TYR A 34 -4.69 -10.50 3.18
C TYR A 34 -4.86 -10.11 4.65
N GLY A 35 -4.28 -8.99 5.08
CA GLY A 35 -4.37 -8.52 6.47
C GLY A 35 -3.48 -9.28 7.47
N ASN A 36 -2.65 -10.22 6.99
CA ASN A 36 -1.71 -10.95 7.85
C ASN A 36 -0.59 -10.06 8.40
N ARG A 37 -0.23 -9.00 7.67
CA ARG A 37 0.78 -8.02 8.08
C ARG A 37 0.29 -6.60 7.82
N ARG A 38 0.64 -5.69 8.70
CA ARG A 38 0.46 -4.26 8.46
C ARG A 38 1.56 -3.75 7.53
N ALA A 39 1.22 -2.88 6.58
CA ALA A 39 2.22 -2.18 5.79
C ALA A 39 3.10 -1.31 6.69
N SER A 40 4.39 -1.19 6.40
CA SER A 40 5.20 -0.12 6.99
C SER A 40 4.76 1.23 6.40
N ALA A 41 5.11 2.35 7.04
CA ALA A 41 4.81 3.67 6.48
C ALA A 41 5.43 3.85 5.08
N ALA A 42 6.69 3.45 4.91
CA ALA A 42 7.37 3.49 3.62
C ALA A 42 6.68 2.62 2.56
N LEU A 43 6.24 1.40 2.92
CA LEU A 43 5.54 0.53 1.99
C LEU A 43 4.16 1.09 1.62
N ALA A 44 3.42 1.67 2.57
CA ALA A 44 2.14 2.29 2.29
C ALA A 44 2.27 3.44 1.28
N VAL A 45 3.25 4.32 1.47
CA VAL A 45 3.57 5.41 0.52
C VAL A 45 3.99 4.86 -0.83
N GLY A 46 4.82 3.80 -0.86
CA GLY A 46 5.23 3.13 -2.10
C GLY A 46 4.03 2.59 -2.87
N ILE A 47 3.13 1.88 -2.20
CA ILE A 47 1.91 1.32 -2.82
C ILE A 47 1.02 2.43 -3.37
N GLU A 48 0.76 3.51 -2.61
CA GLU A 48 -0.09 4.60 -3.08
C GLU A 48 0.49 5.28 -4.32
N ARG A 49 1.78 5.60 -4.29
CA ARG A 49 2.47 6.21 -5.43
C ARG A 49 2.43 5.33 -6.67
N GLU A 50 2.79 4.05 -6.53
CA GLU A 50 2.89 3.14 -7.67
C GLU A 50 1.54 2.63 -8.18
N SER A 51 0.47 2.81 -7.39
CA SER A 51 -0.93 2.54 -7.80
C SER A 51 -1.67 3.79 -8.26
N ALA A 52 -0.97 4.92 -8.38
CA ALA A 52 -1.53 6.23 -8.73
C ALA A 52 -2.76 6.62 -7.87
N GLY A 53 -2.69 6.32 -6.56
CA GLY A 53 -3.76 6.62 -5.61
C GLY A 53 -4.93 5.63 -5.61
N SER A 54 -4.88 4.56 -6.41
CA SER A 54 -5.93 3.52 -6.40
C SER A 54 -6.03 2.81 -5.05
N VAL A 55 -4.90 2.64 -4.36
CA VAL A 55 -4.81 2.09 -3.01
C VAL A 55 -4.14 3.15 -2.12
N THR A 56 -4.84 3.64 -1.11
CA THR A 56 -4.34 4.76 -0.29
C THR A 56 -3.63 4.28 0.98
N CYS A 57 -2.75 5.12 1.51
CA CYS A 57 -2.06 4.95 2.78
C CYS A 57 -3.08 4.78 3.92
N GLU A 58 -4.20 5.50 3.85
CA GLU A 58 -5.27 5.44 4.86
C GLU A 58 -5.90 4.05 4.94
N GLN A 59 -6.11 3.41 3.79
CA GLN A 59 -6.60 2.03 3.75
C GLN A 59 -5.57 1.03 4.27
N LEU A 60 -4.29 1.25 3.97
CA LEU A 60 -3.19 0.36 4.38
C LEU A 60 -2.78 0.53 5.85
N ARG A 61 -3.13 1.67 6.46
CA ARG A 61 -2.76 2.08 7.81
C ARG A 61 -3.95 2.70 8.54
N ALA A 62 -5.01 1.91 8.67
CA ALA A 62 -6.18 2.27 9.47
C ALA A 62 -5.87 2.46 10.98
N ASP A 63 -4.67 2.08 11.41
CA ASP A 63 -4.16 2.29 12.77
C ASP A 63 -3.71 3.73 13.06
N ILE A 64 -3.55 4.56 12.03
CA ILE A 64 -3.10 5.95 12.15
C ILE A 64 -4.32 6.87 12.23
N ASP A 65 -4.28 7.85 13.13
CA ASP A 65 -5.23 8.97 13.13
C ASP A 65 -4.86 9.98 12.02
N TRP A 66 -5.39 9.71 10.82
CA TRP A 66 -5.16 10.56 9.65
C TRP A 66 -5.83 11.94 9.77
N ALA A 67 -6.92 12.05 10.54
CA ALA A 67 -7.57 13.34 10.78
C ALA A 67 -6.64 14.26 11.58
N TYR A 68 -6.01 13.72 12.63
CA TYR A 68 -4.97 14.42 13.38
C TYR A 68 -3.78 14.81 12.49
N LEU A 69 -3.27 13.89 11.67
CA LEU A 69 -2.13 14.18 10.78
C LEU A 69 -2.43 15.26 9.75
N ARG A 70 -3.63 15.26 9.12
CA ARG A 70 -4.03 16.28 8.13
C ARG A 70 -4.23 17.67 8.76
N GLY A 71 -4.57 17.74 10.04
CA GLY A 71 -4.67 18.99 10.81
C GLY A 71 -3.33 19.48 11.38
N SER A 72 -2.31 18.62 11.39
CA SER A 72 -0.99 18.93 11.95
C SER A 72 -0.14 19.64 10.90
N LYS A 73 0.39 20.82 11.23
CA LYS A 73 1.45 21.45 10.44
C LYS A 73 2.78 20.85 10.87
N GLY A 74 3.54 20.29 9.93
CA GLY A 74 4.94 19.96 10.19
C GLY A 74 5.67 21.25 10.61
N ALA A 75 6.37 21.18 11.74
CA ALA A 75 7.21 22.26 12.24
C ALA A 75 8.44 22.46 11.33
#